data_AF-A0AAW1AEN3-F1
#
_entry.id   AF-A0AAW1AEN3-F1
#
_cell.length_a   1.000
_cell.length_b   1.000
_cell.length_c   1.000
_cell.angle_alpha   90.00
_cell.angle_beta   90.00
_cell.angle_gamma   90.00
#
_symmetry.space_group_name_H-M   'P 1'
#
loop_
_entity.id
_entity.type
_entity.pdbx_description
1 polymer ?
#
loop_
_entity_poly.entity_id
_entity_poly.type
_entity_poly.pdbx_seq_one_letter_code
_entity_poly.pdbx_strand_id
1 'polypeptide(L)'
;MVDRKFTYAEMVDPASCNAGRNRYHLKSKDSARMPYQWKNSTSAGFSTKAKTWLPVHSDYKTLNLETQRDLHITQYEQSVMVKKRAHGSLNITVCYLKVLCIMRAYGRDGIFVLFGFIDVP
;
A
#
# COMPACT_ATOMS: atom_id res chain seq x y z
N MET A 1 -4.20 0.71 -0.46
CA MET A 1 -4.78 1.64 0.54
C MET A 1 -4.50 3.04 0.05
N VAL A 2 -5.51 3.88 -0.03
CA VAL A 2 -5.37 5.28 -0.45
C VAL A 2 -4.99 6.11 0.77
N ASP A 3 -4.15 7.13 0.58
CA ASP A 3 -3.78 8.03 1.67
C ASP A 3 -4.94 8.97 2.03
N ARG A 4 -5.32 8.99 3.32
CA ARG A 4 -6.28 9.96 3.83
C ARG A 4 -5.63 11.34 3.96
N LYS A 5 -6.35 12.37 3.53
CA LYS A 5 -6.00 13.75 3.87
C LYS A 5 -6.42 14.06 5.31
N PHE A 6 -5.44 14.32 6.16
CA PHE A 6 -5.63 14.73 7.54
C PHE A 6 -5.76 16.25 7.65
N THR A 7 -6.54 16.73 8.61
CA THR A 7 -6.50 18.12 9.03
C THR A 7 -5.36 18.37 10.03
N TYR A 8 -4.91 19.62 10.17
CA TYR A 8 -3.85 19.96 11.13
C TYR A 8 -4.21 19.60 12.59
N ALA A 9 -5.48 19.72 12.97
CA ALA A 9 -5.94 19.42 14.34
C ALA A 9 -5.96 17.92 14.66
N GLU A 10 -6.00 17.06 13.64
CA GLU A 10 -5.94 15.60 13.80
C GLU A 10 -4.50 15.06 13.80
N MET A 11 -3.52 15.91 13.47
CA MET A 11 -2.11 15.50 13.43
C MET A 11 -1.60 15.22 14.84
N VAL A 12 -0.91 14.09 14.98
CA VAL A 12 -0.25 13.68 16.22
C VAL A 12 1.25 13.52 16.02
N ASP A 13 1.72 13.44 14.77
CA ASP A 13 3.14 13.38 14.46
C ASP A 13 3.87 14.67 14.89
N PRO A 14 4.91 14.58 15.75
CA PRO A 14 5.65 15.75 16.20
C PRO A 14 6.24 16.57 15.04
N ALA A 15 6.66 15.91 13.96
CA ALA A 15 7.19 16.58 12.78
C ALA A 15 6.13 17.44 12.07
N SER A 16 4.88 16.98 12.01
CA SER A 16 3.73 17.73 11.46
C SER A 16 3.40 18.94 12.33
N CYS A 17 3.33 18.73 13.64
CA CYS A 17 3.01 19.77 14.60
C CYS A 17 4.06 20.89 14.57
N ASN A 18 5.35 20.52 14.55
CA ASN A 18 6.45 21.49 14.49
C ASN A 18 6.54 22.22 13.15
N ALA A 19 6.09 21.61 12.04
CA ALA A 19 6.08 22.26 10.73
C ALA A 19 5.02 23.38 10.62
N GLY A 20 4.02 23.36 11.49
CA GLY A 20 2.94 24.34 11.57
C GLY A 20 1.81 24.12 10.55
N ARG A 21 0.68 24.83 10.76
CA ARG A 21 -0.59 24.64 10.04
C ARG A 21 -0.52 24.76 8.51
N ASN A 22 0.46 25.47 7.98
CA ASN A 22 0.61 25.64 6.53
C ASN A 22 1.44 24.52 5.87
N ARG A 23 2.29 23.81 6.62
CA ARG A 23 3.29 22.87 6.07
C ARG A 23 3.24 21.47 6.67
N TYR A 24 2.34 21.22 7.61
CA TYR A 24 2.19 19.92 8.27
C TYR A 24 2.07 18.74 7.31
N HIS A 25 1.33 18.90 6.20
CA HIS A 25 1.13 17.87 5.18
C HIS A 25 2.44 17.45 4.48
N LEU A 26 3.45 18.32 4.41
CA LEU A 26 4.75 18.01 3.79
C LEU A 26 5.64 17.14 4.67
N LYS A 27 5.36 17.09 5.98
CA LYS A 27 6.17 16.39 6.97
C LYS A 27 5.44 15.24 7.65
N SER A 28 4.12 15.15 7.46
CA SER A 28 3.29 14.17 8.12
C SER A 28 3.54 12.75 7.65
N LYS A 29 3.63 11.86 8.63
CA LYS A 29 3.63 10.42 8.46
C LYS A 29 2.34 9.76 8.97
N ASP A 30 1.37 10.56 9.44
CA ASP A 30 0.18 10.03 10.10
C ASP A 30 -0.74 9.25 9.13
N SER A 31 -0.75 9.59 7.84
CA SER A 31 -1.46 8.80 6.81
C SER A 31 -0.99 7.35 6.75
N ALA A 32 0.31 7.12 6.84
CA ALA A 32 0.91 5.77 6.83
C ALA A 32 0.78 5.03 8.17
N ARG A 33 0.41 5.73 9.25
CA ARG A 33 0.29 5.17 10.62
C ARG A 33 -1.15 4.88 11.03
N MET A 34 -2.11 5.16 10.15
CA MET A 34 -3.52 4.88 10.38
C MET A 34 -3.71 3.41 10.79
N PRO A 35 -4.66 3.11 11.69
CA PRO A 35 -4.92 1.74 12.08
C PRO A 35 -5.24 0.84 10.88
N TYR A 36 -4.74 -0.39 10.93
CA TYR A 36 -4.92 -1.36 9.85
C TYR A 36 -6.39 -1.75 9.68
N GLN A 37 -6.80 -1.98 8.44
CA GLN A 37 -8.18 -2.25 8.04
C GLN A 37 -8.43 -3.76 7.94
N TRP A 38 -8.73 -4.40 9.08
CA TRP A 38 -8.96 -5.85 9.16
C TRP A 38 -10.30 -6.28 8.55
N LYS A 39 -11.37 -5.56 8.87
CA LYS A 39 -12.75 -5.86 8.44
C LYS A 39 -13.64 -4.64 8.49
N ASN A 40 -14.90 -4.76 8.06
CA ASN A 40 -15.86 -3.64 8.00
C ASN A 40 -16.51 -3.27 9.36
N SER A 41 -16.07 -3.86 10.48
CA SER A 41 -16.61 -3.59 11.82
C SER A 41 -16.01 -2.33 12.48
N THR A 42 -16.44 -1.99 13.70
CA THR A 42 -15.91 -0.89 14.52
C THR A 42 -14.38 -0.75 14.41
N SER A 43 -13.92 0.48 14.13
CA SER A 43 -12.50 0.82 13.93
C SER A 43 -11.78 -0.11 12.96
N ALA A 44 -12.46 -0.52 11.88
CA ALA A 44 -12.01 -1.52 10.92
C ALA A 44 -11.53 -2.85 11.50
N GLY A 45 -12.06 -3.24 12.66
CA GLY A 45 -11.63 -4.43 13.39
C GLY A 45 -10.30 -4.29 14.12
N PHE A 46 -9.65 -3.12 14.08
CA PHE A 46 -8.42 -2.84 14.84
C PHE A 46 -8.68 -2.73 16.36
N SER A 47 -9.85 -2.21 16.75
CA SER A 47 -10.24 -2.05 18.14
C SER A 47 -11.75 -2.24 18.30
N THR A 48 -12.18 -2.67 19.49
CA THR A 48 -13.59 -2.68 19.88
C THR A 48 -14.10 -1.28 20.23
N LYS A 49 -13.20 -0.33 20.51
CA LYS A 49 -13.56 1.07 20.79
C LYS A 49 -13.84 1.83 19.50
N ALA A 50 -14.81 2.74 19.55
CA ALA A 50 -15.17 3.59 18.41
C ALA A 50 -14.10 4.64 18.05
N LYS A 51 -13.23 5.01 19.00
CA LYS A 51 -12.16 5.99 18.80
C LYS A 51 -10.80 5.37 19.06
N THR A 52 -9.89 5.55 18.11
CA THR A 52 -8.49 5.12 18.13
C THR A 52 -7.56 6.32 18.24
N TRP A 53 -6.27 6.06 18.50
CA TRP A 53 -5.24 7.09 18.64
C TRP A 53 -5.03 7.92 17.35
N LEU A 54 -5.20 7.27 16.20
CA LEU A 54 -5.39 7.91 14.89
C LEU A 54 -6.71 7.42 14.28
N PRO A 55 -7.47 8.27 13.58
CA PRO A 55 -8.67 7.89 12.87
C PRO A 55 -8.38 6.86 11.76
N VAL A 56 -9.31 5.94 11.58
CA VAL A 56 -9.28 4.93 10.52
C VAL A 56 -9.74 5.53 9.19
N HIS A 57 -9.26 4.99 8.07
CA HIS A 57 -9.62 5.47 6.73
C HIS A 57 -11.10 5.18 6.47
N SER A 58 -11.85 6.11 5.85
CA SER A 58 -13.30 5.95 5.59
C SER A 58 -13.64 4.69 4.79
N ASP A 59 -12.76 4.32 3.87
CA ASP A 59 -12.96 3.26 2.89
C ASP A 59 -12.81 1.85 3.48
N TYR A 60 -12.52 1.71 4.78
CA TYR A 60 -12.37 0.40 5.43
C TYR A 60 -13.59 -0.52 5.27
N LYS A 61 -14.76 0.05 4.99
CA LYS A 61 -15.99 -0.70 4.73
C LYS A 61 -15.92 -1.52 3.43
N THR A 62 -15.15 -1.07 2.44
CA THR A 62 -15.02 -1.71 1.12
C THR A 62 -13.60 -2.19 0.83
N LEU A 63 -12.58 -1.58 1.45
CA LEU A 63 -11.17 -1.93 1.29
C LEU A 63 -10.58 -2.41 2.62
N ASN A 64 -10.71 -3.70 2.90
CA ASN A 64 -10.15 -4.33 4.11
C ASN A 64 -9.69 -5.76 3.81
N LEU A 65 -8.97 -6.37 4.76
CA LEU A 65 -8.44 -7.71 4.59
C LEU A 65 -9.53 -8.75 4.37
N GLU A 66 -10.60 -8.74 5.17
CA GLU A 66 -11.71 -9.70 5.06
C GLU A 66 -12.33 -9.68 3.66
N THR A 67 -12.67 -8.50 3.13
CA THR A 67 -13.21 -8.35 1.77
C THR A 67 -12.20 -8.75 0.69
N GLN A 68 -10.90 -8.51 0.90
CA GLN A 68 -9.87 -8.90 -0.08
C GLN A 68 -9.51 -10.38 -0.04
N ARG A 69 -9.77 -11.07 1.07
CA ARG A 69 -9.44 -12.49 1.25
C ARG A 69 -10.32 -13.40 0.41
N ASP A 70 -11.57 -12.99 0.17
CA ASP A 70 -12.52 -13.74 -0.66
C ASP A 70 -12.24 -13.58 -2.16
N LEU A 71 -11.40 -12.63 -2.55
CA LEU A 71 -10.90 -12.51 -3.92
C LEU A 71 -9.81 -13.56 -4.14
N HIS A 72 -10.07 -14.49 -5.07
CA HIS A 72 -9.25 -15.66 -5.33
C HIS A 72 -7.77 -15.28 -5.60
N ILE A 73 -6.89 -15.71 -4.69
CA ILE A 73 -5.44 -15.43 -4.62
C ILE A 73 -5.14 -13.93 -4.70
N THR A 74 -4.85 -13.34 -3.54
CA THR A 74 -4.44 -11.94 -3.51
C THR A 74 -3.18 -11.74 -4.37
N GLN A 75 -3.12 -10.65 -5.14
CA GLN A 75 -1.94 -10.27 -5.93
C GLN A 75 -0.63 -10.35 -5.11
N TYR A 76 -0.73 -10.07 -3.81
CA TYR A 76 0.38 -10.17 -2.86
C TYR A 76 0.88 -11.60 -2.70
N GLU A 77 -0.01 -12.58 -2.50
CA GLU A 77 0.36 -14.00 -2.37
C GLU A 77 1.06 -14.51 -3.63
N GLN A 78 0.55 -14.17 -4.82
CA GLN A 78 1.20 -14.51 -6.08
C GLN A 78 2.63 -13.95 -6.15
N SER A 79 2.80 -12.69 -5.77
CA SER A 79 4.10 -12.01 -5.76
C SER A 79 5.07 -12.66 -4.77
N VAL A 80 4.59 -13.07 -3.59
CA VAL A 80 5.40 -13.80 -2.59
C VAL A 80 5.81 -15.18 -3.12
N MET A 81 4.90 -15.91 -3.78
CA MET A 81 5.22 -17.19 -4.41
C MET A 81 6.30 -17.04 -5.50
N VAL A 82 6.19 -16.01 -6.34
CA VAL A 82 7.20 -15.68 -7.35
C VAL A 82 8.53 -15.32 -6.69
N LYS A 83 8.54 -14.49 -5.64
CA LYS A 83 9.76 -14.11 -4.91
C LYS A 83 10.51 -15.31 -4.34
N LYS A 84 9.79 -16.34 -3.85
CA LYS A 84 10.40 -17.59 -3.35
C LYS A 84 11.06 -18.42 -4.44
N ARG A 85 10.71 -18.22 -5.71
CA ARG A 85 11.27 -18.93 -6.87
C ARG A 85 12.30 -18.09 -7.63
N ALA A 86 12.29 -16.77 -7.45
CA ALA A 86 13.12 -15.82 -8.17
C ALA A 86 14.55 -15.72 -7.58
N HIS A 87 15.31 -16.80 -7.70
CA HIS A 87 16.76 -16.79 -7.57
C HIS A 87 17.39 -16.45 -8.94
N GLY A 88 18.63 -15.97 -9.01
CA GLY A 88 19.31 -15.72 -10.30
C GLY A 88 19.49 -14.25 -10.72
N SER A 89 19.89 -14.05 -11.97
CA SER A 89 20.29 -12.74 -12.50
C SER A 89 19.08 -11.82 -12.70
N LEU A 90 19.28 -10.52 -12.45
CA LEU A 90 18.26 -9.48 -12.60
C LEU A 90 18.63 -8.60 -13.79
N ASN A 91 17.73 -8.48 -14.75
CA ASN A 91 17.82 -7.50 -15.82
C ASN A 91 16.56 -6.61 -15.80
N ILE A 92 16.77 -5.30 -15.81
CA ILE A 92 15.71 -4.31 -15.77
C ILE A 92 15.86 -3.46 -17.03
N THR A 93 14.84 -3.45 -17.87
CA THR A 93 14.81 -2.67 -19.10
C THR A 93 13.50 -1.92 -19.22
N VAL A 94 13.53 -0.79 -19.93
CA VAL A 94 12.31 -0.06 -20.30
C VAL A 94 12.00 -0.46 -21.73
N CYS A 95 10.93 -1.24 -21.94
CA CYS A 95 10.57 -1.73 -23.28
C CYS A 95 9.89 -0.65 -24.13
N TYR A 96 9.13 0.24 -23.47
CA TYR A 96 8.43 1.40 -24.06
C TYR A 96 8.39 2.51 -23.01
N LEU A 97 8.22 3.79 -23.40
CA LEU A 97 8.32 4.99 -22.54
C LEU A 97 7.70 4.86 -21.13
N LYS A 98 6.64 4.06 -20.97
CA LYS A 98 5.92 3.85 -19.71
C LYS A 98 5.82 2.38 -19.29
N VAL A 99 6.56 1.45 -19.91
CA VAL A 99 6.53 0.02 -19.57
C VAL A 99 7.90 -0.43 -19.07
N LEU A 100 7.96 -0.76 -17.79
CA LEU A 100 9.13 -1.34 -17.15
C LEU A 100 9.07 -2.87 -17.26
N CYS A 101 10.11 -3.46 -17.82
CA CYS A 101 10.31 -4.90 -17.89
C CYS A 101 11.37 -5.32 -16.89
N ILE A 102 11.02 -6.29 -16.05
CA ILE A 102 11.93 -6.94 -15.11
C ILE A 102 12.03 -8.40 -15.51
N MET A 103 13.22 -8.81 -15.93
CA MET A 103 13.55 -10.20 -16.22
C MET A 103 14.41 -10.77 -15.09
N ARG A 104 14.02 -11.94 -14.60
CA ARG A 104 14.79 -12.75 -13.64
C ARG A 104 15.06 -14.11 -14.27
N ALA A 105 16.33 -14.50 -14.40
CA ALA A 105 16.70 -15.76 -15.02
C ALA A 105 17.55 -16.63 -14.09
N TYR A 106 17.22 -17.92 -14.01
CA TYR A 106 17.97 -18.93 -13.27
C TYR A 106 18.07 -20.22 -14.08
N GLY A 107 19.26 -20.51 -14.61
CA GLY A 107 19.46 -21.66 -15.48
C GLY A 107 18.62 -21.56 -16.76
N ARG A 108 17.66 -22.48 -16.94
CA ARG A 108 16.73 -22.49 -18.09
C ARG A 108 15.40 -21.79 -17.80
N ASP A 109 15.12 -21.44 -16.54
CA ASP A 109 13.87 -20.82 -16.14
C ASP A 109 14.01 -19.29 -16.10
N GLY A 110 13.01 -18.59 -16.64
CA GLY A 110 12.96 -17.13 -16.67
C GLY A 110 11.59 -16.61 -16.28
N ILE A 111 11.55 -15.58 -15.45
CA ILE A 111 10.35 -14.85 -15.05
C ILE A 111 10.43 -13.44 -15.62
N PHE A 112 9.38 -13.03 -16.32
CA PHE A 112 9.21 -11.68 -16.82
C PHE A 112 8.07 -11.01 -16.07
N VAL A 113 8.32 -9.80 -15.55
CA VAL A 113 7.31 -8.95 -14.93
C VAL A 113 7.27 -7.64 -15.69
N LEU A 114 6.09 -7.29 -16.20
CA LEU A 114 5.85 -6.06 -16.95
C LEU A 114 5.00 -5.13 -16.10
N PHE A 115 5.50 -3.93 -15.82
CA PHE A 115 4.76 -2.87 -15.13
C PHE A 115 4.44 -1.74 -16.11
N GLY A 116 3.16 -1.52 -16.36
CA GLY A 116 2.67 -0.36 -17.10
C GLY A 116 2.41 0.82 -16.17
N PHE A 117 3.17 1.90 -16.32
CA PHE A 117 2.97 3.18 -15.63
C PHE A 117 2.13 4.12 -16.51
N ILE A 118 0.95 3.65 -16.91
CA ILE A 118 0.03 4.38 -17.79
C ILE A 118 -1.15 4.87 -16.95
N ASP A 119 -1.46 6.16 -17.03
CA ASP A 119 -2.59 6.79 -16.32
C ASP A 119 -3.93 6.59 -17.03
N VAL A 120 -3.96 5.72 -18.04
CA VAL A 120 -5.09 5.45 -18.93
C VAL A 120 -5.26 3.93 -18.99
N PRO A 121 -6.50 3.41 -18.84
CA PRO A 121 -6.76 1.97 -18.84
C PRO A 121 -6.38 1.28 -20.15
#